data_AF-A0A6L9K6I6-F1
#
_entry.id   AF-A0A6L9K6I6-F1
#
_cell.length_a   1.000
_cell.length_b   1.000
_cell.length_c   1.000
_cell.angle_alpha   90.00
_cell.angle_beta   90.00
_cell.angle_gamma   90.00
#
_symmetry.space_group_name_H-M   'P 1'
#
loop_
_entity.id
_entity.type
_entity.pdbx_description
1 polymer ?
#
loop_
_entity_poly.entity_id
_entity_poly.type
_entity_poly.pdbx_seq_one_letter_code
_entity_poly.pdbx_strand_id
1 'polypeptide(L)'
;MYKFLKVTHKWVGIFIAVIVILFSVSGIVLNHRQTFSSADINRRFLPKEYRYKNWNNAAVRSTVKVETNSVLVYGNIGIWQTDSAFSTFNDFNAGFPDGIDNRKIFKVLNTKKALLAGTLYGLYEFNEIEKKWAKLTLPIHEENVVDLLQKGDSIYVLTRSNLLLTTDLKHFNIIHIPAPENYDNKVGLFKTLWVIHSGEIYGVAGKLLVDLAALILILLSVGGIVLFFSKKGLKRNKADKSKRTKLKKTYQWNLKWHNKIGWITGIFLVFTTLTGMFLRPPLLIAIADARVKKIPYTELDSPNPWFDILRRIIFISDKNIFVISTSQGFYFSDTNFNGKTKLFETQPPASVMGVTVLEDLGKDKLMIGSFEGIFSWNYKTGEVYDLIKNQVYIRPIRKGPPVGDYKISGFSTDFNHQPIAFEYVTGNLNINRGASFPAMPKRILEKSPMSLWSLALEVHTGRIYGVFFGMFYILVVPLVGLLILLIIISGIVIWFKHHR
;
A
#
# COMPACT_ATOMS: atom_id res chain seq x y z
N MET A 1 31.02 -24.51 -21.11
CA MET A 1 30.41 -23.78 -19.96
C MET A 1 30.80 -22.29 -19.86
N TYR A 2 32.08 -21.90 -19.73
CA TYR A 2 32.47 -20.48 -19.55
C TYR A 2 32.01 -19.54 -20.68
N LYS A 3 32.20 -19.95 -21.94
CA LYS A 3 31.80 -19.16 -23.13
C LYS A 3 30.29 -18.91 -23.16
N PHE A 4 29.49 -19.90 -22.77
CA PHE A 4 28.04 -19.81 -22.65
C PHE A 4 27.65 -18.76 -21.59
N LEU A 5 28.14 -18.90 -20.35
CA LEU A 5 27.84 -17.95 -19.26
C LEU A 5 28.18 -16.51 -19.62
N LYS A 6 29.31 -16.28 -20.29
CA LYS A 6 29.72 -14.93 -20.74
C LYS A 6 28.80 -14.34 -21.80
N VAL A 7 28.29 -15.17 -22.72
CA VAL A 7 27.33 -14.74 -23.74
C VAL A 7 25.99 -14.44 -23.09
N THR A 8 25.52 -15.32 -22.22
CA THR A 8 24.26 -15.19 -21.46
C THR A 8 24.28 -13.94 -20.58
N HIS A 9 25.28 -13.78 -19.71
CA HIS A 9 25.44 -12.62 -18.83
C HIS A 9 25.35 -11.30 -19.61
N LYS A 10 26.07 -11.21 -20.73
CA LYS A 10 26.09 -10.01 -21.57
C LYS A 10 24.72 -9.71 -22.18
N TRP A 11 24.09 -10.68 -22.84
CA TRP A 11 22.85 -10.41 -23.58
C TRP A 11 21.63 -10.30 -22.68
N VAL A 12 21.50 -11.18 -21.69
CA VAL A 12 20.42 -11.11 -20.70
C VAL A 12 20.57 -9.84 -19.86
N GLY A 13 21.79 -9.50 -19.45
CA GLY A 13 22.08 -8.26 -18.71
C GLY A 13 21.62 -7.01 -19.45
N ILE A 14 21.94 -6.88 -20.73
CA ILE A 14 21.49 -5.74 -21.54
C ILE A 14 19.97 -5.72 -21.70
N PHE A 15 19.36 -6.89 -21.92
CA PHE A 15 17.92 -7.01 -22.12
C PHE A 15 17.15 -6.51 -20.89
N ILE A 16 17.56 -6.90 -19.68
CA ILE A 16 16.84 -6.52 -18.45
C ILE A 16 17.32 -5.23 -17.80
N ALA A 17 18.44 -4.64 -18.23
CA ALA A 17 19.07 -3.51 -17.54
C ALA A 17 18.11 -2.35 -17.27
N VAL A 18 17.26 -2.00 -18.24
CA VAL A 18 16.27 -0.93 -18.07
C VAL A 18 15.22 -1.28 -17.01
N ILE A 19 14.75 -2.54 -17.00
CA ILE A 19 13.77 -3.01 -16.01
C ILE A 19 14.39 -3.01 -14.61
N VAL A 20 15.64 -3.46 -14.47
CA VAL A 20 16.39 -3.44 -13.21
C VAL A 20 16.54 -2.01 -12.70
N ILE A 21 16.91 -1.06 -13.56
CA ILE A 21 17.00 0.36 -13.19
C ILE A 21 15.64 0.87 -12.70
N LEU A 22 14.55 0.57 -13.41
CA LEU A 22 13.20 0.97 -12.99
C LEU A 22 12.81 0.36 -11.63
N PHE A 23 13.11 -0.92 -11.40
CA PHE A 23 12.86 -1.57 -10.11
C PHE A 23 13.68 -0.95 -8.98
N SER A 24 14.97 -0.67 -9.22
CA SER A 24 15.83 -0.04 -8.23
C SER A 24 15.39 1.39 -7.89
N VAL A 25 15.11 2.23 -8.91
CA VAL A 25 14.64 3.61 -8.68
C VAL A 25 13.30 3.63 -7.95
N SER A 26 12.36 2.79 -8.38
CA SER A 26 11.06 2.69 -7.70
C SER A 26 11.19 2.15 -6.28
N GLY A 27 12.09 1.20 -6.02
CA GLY A 27 12.37 0.69 -4.67
C GLY A 27 12.84 1.79 -3.70
N ILE A 28 13.75 2.66 -4.15
CA ILE A 28 14.21 3.82 -3.37
C ILE A 28 13.04 4.77 -3.07
N VAL A 29 12.22 5.10 -4.07
CA VAL A 29 11.03 5.95 -3.85
C VAL A 29 10.07 5.31 -2.85
N LEU A 30 9.90 3.98 -2.88
CA LEU A 30 9.02 3.26 -1.97
C LEU A 30 9.50 3.34 -0.51
N ASN A 31 10.80 3.26 -0.27
CA ASN A 31 11.41 3.35 1.06
C ASN A 31 11.28 4.75 1.69
N HIS A 32 11.26 5.80 0.86
CA HIS A 32 11.26 7.21 1.26
C HIS A 32 9.94 7.93 0.94
N ARG A 33 8.80 7.28 1.22
CA ARG A 33 7.47 7.80 0.89
C ARG A 33 7.22 9.23 1.34
N GLN A 34 7.58 9.57 2.59
CA GLN A 34 7.35 10.91 3.14
C GLN A 34 8.18 11.99 2.43
N THR A 35 9.44 11.69 2.08
CA THR A 35 10.32 12.59 1.31
C THR A 35 9.74 12.91 -0.07
N PHE A 36 9.08 11.94 -0.71
CA PHE A 36 8.45 12.10 -2.02
C PHE A 36 6.95 12.41 -1.95
N SER A 37 6.41 12.73 -0.77
CA SER A 37 4.96 12.87 -0.56
C SER A 37 4.34 14.04 -1.33
N SER A 38 5.14 15.07 -1.64
CA SER A 38 4.73 16.23 -2.45
C SER A 38 4.84 16.01 -3.96
N ALA A 39 5.49 14.92 -4.39
CA ALA A 39 5.72 14.65 -5.80
C ALA A 39 4.54 13.87 -6.40
N ASP A 40 3.92 14.45 -7.42
CA ASP A 40 2.74 13.92 -8.09
C ASP A 40 2.94 13.80 -9.60
N ILE A 41 2.20 12.88 -10.23
CA ILE A 41 2.18 12.67 -11.66
C ILE A 41 0.75 12.82 -12.18
N ASN A 42 0.59 13.67 -13.17
CA ASN A 42 -0.70 13.86 -13.81
C ASN A 42 -1.15 12.56 -14.50
N ARG A 43 -2.36 12.10 -14.17
CA ARG A 43 -2.94 10.85 -14.70
C ARG A 43 -3.08 10.83 -16.23
N ARG A 44 -3.02 11.98 -16.90
CA ARG A 44 -2.98 12.06 -18.38
C ARG A 44 -1.76 11.38 -19.00
N PHE A 45 -0.65 11.30 -18.28
CA PHE A 45 0.58 10.61 -18.73
C PHE A 45 0.59 9.13 -18.38
N LEU A 46 -0.44 8.66 -17.65
CA LEU A 46 -0.57 7.27 -17.26
C LEU A 46 -1.49 6.50 -18.21
N PRO A 47 -1.36 5.16 -18.25
CA PRO A 47 -2.31 4.27 -18.91
C PRO A 47 -3.76 4.53 -18.46
N LYS A 48 -4.73 4.13 -19.29
CA LYS A 48 -6.15 4.48 -19.10
C LYS A 48 -6.72 3.91 -17.79
N GLU A 49 -6.19 2.78 -17.34
CA GLU A 49 -6.55 2.07 -16.12
C GLU A 49 -6.30 2.91 -14.86
N TYR A 50 -5.28 3.79 -14.91
CA TYR A 50 -4.93 4.70 -13.82
C TYR A 50 -5.62 6.06 -13.93
N ARG A 51 -6.52 6.26 -14.88
CA ARG A 51 -7.32 7.50 -14.99
C ARG A 51 -8.63 7.31 -14.24
N TYR A 52 -9.07 8.35 -13.56
CA TYR A 52 -10.36 8.31 -12.89
C TYR A 52 -11.48 8.25 -13.93
N LYS A 53 -12.36 7.26 -13.76
CA LYS A 53 -13.62 7.12 -14.47
C LYS A 53 -14.65 6.64 -13.46
N ASN A 54 -15.81 7.30 -13.41
CA ASN A 54 -16.91 6.91 -12.54
C ASN A 54 -16.55 6.78 -11.05
N TRP A 55 -15.58 7.56 -10.54
CA TRP A 55 -15.08 7.46 -9.15
C TRP A 55 -14.35 6.14 -8.80
N ASN A 56 -13.75 5.47 -9.79
CA ASN A 56 -12.89 4.29 -9.59
C ASN A 56 -11.55 4.62 -8.90
N ASN A 57 -10.63 3.66 -8.83
CA ASN A 57 -9.29 3.80 -8.24
C ASN A 57 -9.29 4.32 -6.79
N ALA A 58 -10.30 3.89 -6.03
CA ALA A 58 -10.55 4.30 -4.65
C ALA A 58 -10.59 5.84 -4.50
N ALA A 59 -11.19 6.54 -5.45
CA ALA A 59 -11.34 7.99 -5.39
C ALA A 59 -12.04 8.41 -4.09
N VAL A 60 -13.15 7.76 -3.76
CA VAL A 60 -13.97 8.02 -2.59
C VAL A 60 -13.90 6.85 -1.62
N ARG A 61 -13.72 7.18 -0.35
CA ARG A 61 -13.78 6.27 0.78
C ARG A 61 -15.17 6.30 1.43
N SER A 62 -15.69 7.49 1.67
CA SER A 62 -17.04 7.70 2.19
C SER A 62 -17.43 9.17 2.09
N THR A 63 -18.57 9.51 2.68
CA THR A 63 -19.07 10.87 2.81
C THR A 63 -19.42 11.17 4.27
N VAL A 64 -19.55 12.44 4.62
CA VAL A 64 -20.08 12.84 5.92
C VAL A 64 -20.90 14.11 5.78
N LYS A 65 -22.10 14.12 6.34
CA LYS A 65 -22.93 15.33 6.45
C LYS A 65 -22.36 16.25 7.53
N VAL A 66 -22.13 17.51 7.16
CA VAL A 66 -21.67 18.56 8.07
C VAL A 66 -22.84 19.45 8.49
N GLU A 67 -23.67 19.83 7.52
CA GLU A 67 -24.87 20.65 7.71
C GLU A 67 -26.00 20.13 6.79
N THR A 68 -27.21 20.68 6.91
CA THR A 68 -28.39 20.25 6.14
C THR A 68 -28.18 20.24 4.62
N ASN A 69 -27.36 21.15 4.09
CA ASN A 69 -27.03 21.22 2.66
C ASN A 69 -25.52 21.17 2.39
N SER A 70 -24.76 20.50 3.26
CA SER A 70 -23.30 20.43 3.16
C SER A 70 -22.83 19.01 3.48
N VAL A 71 -22.26 18.34 2.48
CA VAL A 71 -21.69 17.00 2.56
C VAL A 71 -20.23 17.09 2.17
N LEU A 72 -19.36 16.41 2.93
CA LEU A 72 -17.97 16.23 2.54
C LEU A 72 -17.80 14.85 1.91
N VAL A 73 -17.21 14.82 0.72
CA VAL A 73 -16.76 13.60 0.04
C VAL A 73 -15.26 13.47 0.25
N TYR A 74 -14.81 12.33 0.75
CA TYR A 74 -13.40 12.14 1.07
C TYR A 74 -12.86 10.78 0.65
N GLY A 75 -11.55 10.72 0.40
CA GLY A 75 -10.85 9.48 0.04
C GLY A 75 -9.43 9.76 -0.46
N ASN A 76 -9.02 9.09 -1.54
CA ASN A 76 -7.73 9.36 -2.17
C ASN A 76 -7.68 10.71 -2.91
N ILE A 77 -8.83 11.33 -3.16
CA ILE A 77 -8.94 12.64 -3.85
C ILE A 77 -8.80 13.84 -2.92
N GLY A 78 -8.48 13.62 -1.63
CA GLY A 78 -8.62 14.65 -0.62
C GLY A 78 -10.05 14.74 -0.09
N ILE A 79 -10.42 15.93 0.37
CA ILE A 79 -11.75 16.28 0.85
C ILE A 79 -12.36 17.31 -0.11
N TRP A 80 -13.60 17.07 -0.51
CA TRP A 80 -14.38 17.96 -1.37
C TRP A 80 -15.73 18.23 -0.71
N GLN A 81 -16.13 19.49 -0.67
CA GLN A 81 -17.43 19.89 -0.17
C GLN A 81 -18.44 19.91 -1.32
N THR A 82 -19.63 19.38 -1.05
CA THR A 82 -20.74 19.31 -2.00
C THR A 82 -22.08 19.59 -1.30
N ASP A 83 -23.10 19.93 -2.08
CA ASP A 83 -24.47 20.06 -1.61
C ASP A 83 -25.14 18.69 -1.46
N SER A 84 -26.31 18.62 -0.80
CA SER A 84 -27.01 17.35 -0.56
C SER A 84 -27.46 16.63 -1.85
N ALA A 85 -27.56 17.36 -2.97
CA ALA A 85 -27.84 16.80 -4.30
C ALA A 85 -26.58 16.39 -5.08
N PHE A 86 -25.38 16.60 -4.52
CA PHE A 86 -24.09 16.29 -5.15
C PHE A 86 -23.90 16.97 -6.52
N SER A 87 -24.39 18.22 -6.65
CA SER A 87 -24.41 19.00 -7.89
C SER A 87 -23.20 19.92 -8.03
N THR A 88 -22.64 20.40 -6.92
CA THR A 88 -21.51 21.32 -6.87
C THR A 88 -20.36 20.74 -6.06
N PHE A 89 -19.11 20.97 -6.47
CA PHE A 89 -17.93 20.45 -5.74
C PHE A 89 -16.85 21.51 -5.57
N ASN A 90 -16.56 21.82 -4.30
CA ASN A 90 -15.55 22.78 -3.89
C ASN A 90 -14.40 22.09 -3.19
N ASP A 91 -13.19 22.58 -3.43
CA ASP A 91 -11.96 22.07 -2.82
C ASP A 91 -11.99 22.36 -1.32
N PHE A 92 -11.81 21.34 -0.49
CA PHE A 92 -11.80 21.44 0.97
C PHE A 92 -10.48 20.92 1.57
N ASN A 93 -9.36 21.10 0.84
CA ASN A 93 -8.04 20.56 1.22
C ASN A 93 -7.09 21.61 1.81
N ALA A 94 -7.52 22.86 1.95
CA ALA A 94 -6.67 23.93 2.46
C ALA A 94 -6.12 23.57 3.85
N GLY A 95 -4.81 23.67 4.05
CA GLY A 95 -4.13 23.29 5.30
C GLY A 95 -3.38 21.95 5.24
N PHE A 96 -3.77 21.03 4.35
CA PHE A 96 -2.93 19.86 4.07
C PHE A 96 -1.67 20.25 3.27
N PRO A 97 -0.53 19.60 3.52
CA PRO A 97 0.65 19.77 2.67
C PRO A 97 0.39 19.43 1.20
N ASP A 98 1.28 19.88 0.32
CA ASP A 98 1.21 19.59 -1.11
C ASP A 98 1.45 18.10 -1.40
N GLY A 99 0.86 17.61 -2.49
CA GLY A 99 0.94 16.21 -2.91
C GLY A 99 -0.29 15.38 -2.50
N ILE A 100 -0.72 14.46 -3.36
CA ILE A 100 -1.95 13.68 -3.11
C ILE A 100 -1.80 12.69 -1.94
N ASP A 101 -0.57 12.22 -1.66
CA ASP A 101 -0.32 11.34 -0.50
C ASP A 101 -0.60 12.05 0.83
N ASN A 102 -0.32 13.36 0.91
CA ASN A 102 -0.65 14.21 2.06
C ASN A 102 -2.15 14.50 2.21
N ARG A 103 -2.94 14.20 1.17
CA ARG A 103 -4.39 14.40 1.11
C ARG A 103 -5.13 13.06 1.01
N LYS A 104 -4.50 11.95 1.42
CA LYS A 104 -5.14 10.65 1.48
C LYS A 104 -5.91 10.50 2.78
N ILE A 105 -7.24 10.52 2.68
CA ILE A 105 -8.15 10.55 3.84
C ILE A 105 -8.76 9.17 4.06
N PHE A 106 -8.63 8.63 5.27
CA PHE A 106 -9.19 7.34 5.65
C PHE A 106 -10.56 7.47 6.34
N LYS A 107 -10.73 8.53 7.15
CA LYS A 107 -11.97 8.82 7.87
C LYS A 107 -12.10 10.31 8.10
N VAL A 108 -13.29 10.85 7.89
CA VAL A 108 -13.68 12.16 8.42
C VAL A 108 -14.75 11.92 9.48
N LEU A 109 -14.60 12.58 10.62
CA LEU A 109 -15.53 12.51 11.75
C LEU A 109 -16.04 13.92 12.04
N ASN A 110 -17.33 14.15 11.78
CA ASN A 110 -18.01 15.37 12.16
C ASN A 110 -18.63 15.18 13.55
N THR A 111 -18.19 15.98 14.53
CA THR A 111 -18.73 15.97 15.89
C THR A 111 -19.34 17.33 16.20
N LYS A 112 -20.07 17.46 17.33
CA LYS A 112 -20.56 18.78 17.78
C LYS A 112 -19.45 19.78 18.12
N LYS A 113 -18.23 19.29 18.43
CA LYS A 113 -17.11 20.13 18.91
C LYS A 113 -16.12 20.46 17.80
N ALA A 114 -15.90 19.53 16.89
CA ALA A 114 -14.84 19.59 15.90
C ALA A 114 -15.14 18.72 14.68
N LEU A 115 -14.54 19.10 13.56
CA LEU A 115 -14.47 18.32 12.34
C LEU A 115 -13.05 17.77 12.17
N LEU A 116 -12.91 16.45 12.19
CA LEU A 116 -11.62 15.76 12.21
C LEU A 116 -11.38 14.92 10.96
N ALA A 117 -10.13 14.85 10.51
CA ALA A 117 -9.71 14.00 9.40
C ALA A 117 -8.53 13.11 9.81
N GLY A 118 -8.74 11.79 9.74
CA GLY A 118 -7.71 10.77 9.84
C GLY A 118 -7.05 10.56 8.47
N THR A 119 -5.74 10.76 8.40
CA THR A 119 -4.98 10.75 7.16
C THR A 119 -3.79 9.79 7.24
N LEU A 120 -3.12 9.58 6.10
CA LEU A 120 -1.86 8.82 6.04
C LEU A 120 -0.74 9.38 6.94
N TYR A 121 -0.73 10.69 7.20
CA TYR A 121 0.34 11.37 7.92
C TYR A 121 -0.15 12.15 9.14
N GLY A 122 -1.22 11.69 9.77
CA GLY A 122 -1.67 12.21 11.06
C GLY A 122 -3.16 12.50 11.13
N LEU A 123 -3.51 13.07 12.29
CA LEU A 123 -4.83 13.60 12.59
C LEU A 123 -4.86 15.10 12.31
N TYR A 124 -5.93 15.57 11.69
CA TYR A 124 -6.14 16.99 11.44
C TYR A 124 -7.51 17.42 11.98
N GLU A 125 -7.56 18.66 12.47
CA GLU A 125 -8.78 19.36 12.87
C GLU A 125 -9.03 20.52 11.90
N PHE A 126 -10.28 20.71 11.48
CA PHE A 126 -10.64 21.84 10.64
C PHE A 126 -10.87 23.09 11.48
N ASN A 127 -10.08 24.13 11.23
CA ASN A 127 -10.26 25.45 11.84
C ASN A 127 -11.33 26.22 11.05
N GLU A 128 -12.50 26.42 11.67
CA GLU A 128 -13.63 27.11 11.06
C GLU A 128 -13.38 28.60 10.76
N ILE A 129 -12.47 29.25 11.48
CA ILE A 129 -12.14 30.66 11.30
C ILE A 129 -11.20 30.83 10.11
N GLU A 130 -10.12 30.06 10.07
CA GLU A 130 -9.12 30.13 8.99
C GLU A 130 -9.53 29.37 7.73
N LYS A 131 -10.58 28.55 7.82
CA LYS A 131 -11.06 27.62 6.78
C LYS A 131 -9.94 26.70 6.28
N LYS A 132 -9.16 26.16 7.22
CA LYS A 132 -7.98 25.32 6.96
C LYS A 132 -7.89 24.16 7.94
N TRP A 133 -7.37 23.03 7.47
CA TRP A 133 -6.97 21.90 8.30
C TRP A 133 -5.67 22.19 9.05
N ALA A 134 -5.67 21.99 10.36
CA ALA A 134 -4.50 22.08 11.22
C ALA A 134 -4.13 20.68 11.73
N LYS A 135 -2.85 20.31 11.62
CA LYS A 135 -2.37 19.01 12.11
C LYS A 135 -2.32 19.01 13.64
N LEU A 136 -2.85 17.95 14.25
CA LEU A 136 -2.74 17.69 15.68
C LEU A 136 -1.50 16.82 15.96
N THR A 137 -0.81 17.12 17.07
CA THR A 137 0.34 16.33 17.52
C THR A 137 -0.13 15.10 18.28
N LEU A 138 0.29 13.92 17.85
CA LEU A 138 -0.01 12.66 18.54
C LEU A 138 1.23 12.17 19.32
N PRO A 139 1.06 11.55 20.51
CA PRO A 139 2.18 11.05 21.33
C PRO A 139 2.71 9.70 20.83
N ILE A 140 2.84 9.52 19.51
CA ILE A 140 3.26 8.27 18.85
C ILE A 140 4.08 8.57 17.61
N HIS A 141 4.99 7.65 17.25
CA HIS A 141 5.82 7.78 16.05
C HIS A 141 5.08 7.43 14.75
N GLU A 142 4.16 6.46 14.80
CA GLU A 142 3.39 5.99 13.65
C GLU A 142 2.06 6.75 13.57
N GLU A 143 1.96 7.71 12.65
CA GLU A 143 0.84 8.66 12.59
C GLU A 143 -0.21 8.32 11.51
N ASN A 144 -0.24 7.11 10.92
CA ASN A 144 -1.27 6.75 9.93
C ASN A 144 -2.59 6.45 10.65
N VAL A 145 -3.46 7.46 10.71
CA VAL A 145 -4.77 7.38 11.34
C VAL A 145 -5.76 6.73 10.38
N VAL A 146 -6.13 5.49 10.67
CA VAL A 146 -6.96 4.65 9.78
C VAL A 146 -8.46 4.73 10.08
N ASP A 147 -8.84 5.12 11.30
CA ASP A 147 -10.24 5.29 11.67
C ASP A 147 -10.42 6.23 12.87
N LEU A 148 -11.65 6.75 13.00
CA LEU A 148 -12.07 7.68 14.06
C LEU A 148 -13.47 7.29 14.53
N LEU A 149 -13.69 7.33 15.85
CA LEU A 149 -14.95 6.97 16.47
C LEU A 149 -15.27 7.92 17.62
N GLN A 150 -16.51 8.41 17.67
CA GLN A 150 -17.02 9.17 18.81
C GLN A 150 -17.91 8.28 19.68
N LYS A 151 -17.71 8.33 20.99
CA LYS A 151 -18.60 7.73 22.01
C LYS A 151 -18.80 8.73 23.14
N GLY A 152 -19.99 9.35 23.19
CA GLY A 152 -20.25 10.46 24.10
C GLY A 152 -19.31 11.64 23.81
N ASP A 153 -18.64 12.13 24.85
CA ASP A 153 -17.62 13.19 24.74
C ASP A 153 -16.22 12.67 24.34
N SER A 154 -16.04 11.35 24.31
CA SER A 154 -14.76 10.72 23.99
C SER A 154 -14.59 10.49 22.50
N ILE A 155 -13.41 10.79 22.00
CA ILE A 155 -12.97 10.54 20.64
C ILE A 155 -11.85 9.50 20.69
N TYR A 156 -12.04 8.43 19.93
CA TYR A 156 -11.11 7.35 19.74
C TYR A 156 -10.41 7.53 18.40
N VAL A 157 -9.08 7.53 18.42
CA VAL A 157 -8.23 7.68 17.24
C VAL A 157 -7.48 6.38 17.02
N LEU A 158 -7.81 5.67 15.95
CA LEU A 158 -7.19 4.38 15.62
C LEU A 158 -6.06 4.60 14.60
N THR A 159 -4.85 4.21 14.96
CA THR A 159 -3.74 4.08 14.00
C THR A 159 -3.54 2.62 13.58
N ARG A 160 -2.48 2.33 12.83
CA ARG A 160 -2.16 0.96 12.41
C ARG A 160 -1.76 0.06 13.59
N SER A 161 -1.32 0.65 14.70
CA SER A 161 -0.76 -0.05 15.85
C SER A 161 -1.38 0.34 17.19
N ASN A 162 -1.94 1.55 17.31
CA ASN A 162 -2.39 2.10 18.59
C ASN A 162 -3.84 2.57 18.52
N LEU A 163 -4.50 2.57 19.67
CA LEU A 163 -5.78 3.23 19.89
C LEU A 163 -5.55 4.34 20.90
N LEU A 164 -5.87 5.57 20.53
CA LEU A 164 -5.75 6.74 21.41
C LEU A 164 -7.14 7.21 21.83
N LEU A 165 -7.22 7.82 23.00
CA LEU A 165 -8.40 8.43 23.58
C LEU A 165 -8.15 9.89 23.90
N THR A 166 -9.10 10.75 23.53
CA THR A 166 -9.10 12.16 23.92
C THR A 166 -10.53 12.67 24.15
N THR A 167 -10.66 13.72 24.95
CA THR A 167 -11.92 14.45 25.18
C THR A 167 -11.79 15.94 24.83
N ASP A 168 -10.57 16.43 24.62
CA ASP A 168 -10.23 17.84 24.44
C ASP A 168 -9.40 18.13 23.18
N LEU A 169 -9.01 17.09 22.43
CA LEU A 169 -8.15 17.15 21.24
C LEU A 169 -6.73 17.71 21.48
N LYS A 170 -6.34 17.86 22.74
CA LYS A 170 -5.02 18.35 23.16
C LYS A 170 -4.21 17.26 23.86
N HIS A 171 -4.87 16.50 24.72
CA HIS A 171 -4.26 15.39 25.44
C HIS A 171 -4.78 14.07 24.90
N PHE A 172 -3.85 13.20 24.50
CA PHE A 172 -4.14 11.89 23.94
C PHE A 172 -3.55 10.80 24.83
N ASN A 173 -4.39 9.92 25.35
CA ASN A 173 -3.99 8.76 26.14
C ASN A 173 -3.99 7.52 25.26
N ILE A 174 -2.92 6.73 25.30
CA ILE A 174 -2.86 5.45 24.57
C ILE A 174 -3.64 4.41 25.37
N ILE A 175 -4.65 3.81 24.75
CA ILE A 175 -5.37 2.66 25.29
C ILE A 175 -4.57 1.40 24.99
N HIS A 176 -4.20 0.67 26.04
CA HIS A 176 -3.60 -0.65 25.90
C HIS A 176 -4.68 -1.68 25.56
N ILE A 177 -4.74 -2.11 24.31
CA ILE A 177 -5.64 -3.19 23.89
C ILE A 177 -5.00 -4.53 24.28
N PRO A 178 -5.63 -5.34 25.16
CA PRO A 178 -5.08 -6.63 25.57
C PRO A 178 -4.85 -7.55 24.37
N ALA A 179 -3.83 -8.41 24.50
CA ALA A 179 -3.54 -9.42 23.50
C ALA A 179 -4.78 -10.28 23.22
N PRO A 180 -4.95 -10.72 21.96
CA PRO A 180 -6.06 -11.59 21.61
C PRO A 180 -5.97 -12.93 22.36
N GLU A 181 -7.12 -13.57 22.58
CA GLU A 181 -7.13 -14.96 23.03
C GLU A 181 -6.32 -15.84 22.08
N ASN A 182 -5.51 -16.76 22.64
CA ASN A 182 -4.61 -17.63 21.89
C ASN A 182 -3.50 -16.92 21.08
N TYR A 183 -3.07 -15.73 21.52
CA TYR A 183 -1.91 -15.06 20.92
C TYR A 183 -0.63 -15.90 21.01
N ASP A 184 -0.07 -16.26 19.85
CA ASP A 184 1.08 -17.16 19.71
C ASP A 184 2.43 -16.42 19.59
N ASN A 185 2.41 -15.09 19.69
CA ASN A 185 3.57 -14.21 19.55
C ASN A 185 4.39 -14.41 18.26
N LYS A 186 3.74 -14.85 17.17
CA LYS A 186 4.35 -15.02 15.84
C LYS A 186 3.91 -13.95 14.86
N VAL A 187 4.75 -13.70 13.86
CA VAL A 187 4.47 -12.79 12.74
C VAL A 187 4.37 -13.56 11.43
N GLY A 188 3.63 -13.03 10.46
CA GLY A 188 3.50 -13.66 9.14
C GLY A 188 4.82 -13.61 8.37
N LEU A 189 5.21 -14.72 7.73
CA LEU A 189 6.45 -14.80 6.95
C LEU A 189 6.47 -13.78 5.80
N PHE A 190 5.31 -13.49 5.19
CA PHE A 190 5.17 -12.41 4.22
C PHE A 190 5.60 -11.06 4.80
N LYS A 191 5.13 -10.69 6.00
CA LYS A 191 5.51 -9.42 6.65
C LYS A 191 7.00 -9.42 6.99
N THR A 192 7.54 -10.55 7.46
CA THR A 192 8.98 -10.71 7.75
C THR A 192 9.83 -10.47 6.50
N LEU A 193 9.52 -11.14 5.39
CA LEU A 193 10.24 -10.91 4.12
C LEU A 193 10.04 -9.50 3.59
N TRP A 194 8.87 -8.89 3.82
CA TRP A 194 8.58 -7.52 3.39
C TRP A 194 9.47 -6.51 4.12
N VAL A 195 9.58 -6.57 5.45
CA VAL A 195 10.46 -5.66 6.22
C VAL A 195 11.95 -5.92 5.97
N ILE A 196 12.31 -7.16 5.64
CA ILE A 196 13.69 -7.49 5.22
C ILE A 196 13.99 -6.89 3.85
N HIS A 197 13.06 -7.04 2.89
CA HIS A 197 13.24 -6.55 1.53
C HIS A 197 13.25 -5.03 1.46
N SER A 198 12.42 -4.34 2.23
CA SER A 198 12.44 -2.86 2.32
C SER A 198 13.57 -2.34 3.21
N GLY A 199 14.15 -3.19 4.05
CA GLY A 199 15.14 -2.81 5.06
C GLY A 199 14.51 -2.22 6.34
N GLU A 200 13.19 -2.13 6.43
CA GLU A 200 12.47 -1.64 7.62
C GLU A 200 12.74 -2.46 8.89
N ILE A 201 13.22 -3.70 8.75
CA ILE A 201 13.57 -4.56 9.89
C ILE A 201 14.54 -3.88 10.88
N TYR A 202 15.42 -3.00 10.38
CA TYR A 202 16.36 -2.19 11.19
C TYR A 202 16.10 -0.69 11.04
N GLY A 203 14.85 -0.29 10.80
CA GLY A 203 14.44 1.10 10.64
C GLY A 203 15.21 1.82 9.53
N VAL A 204 15.68 3.03 9.81
CA VAL A 204 16.36 3.89 8.82
C VAL A 204 17.67 3.27 8.32
N ALA A 205 18.47 2.67 9.21
CA ALA A 205 19.75 2.07 8.83
C ALA A 205 19.57 0.91 7.83
N GLY A 206 18.58 0.05 8.08
CA GLY A 206 18.26 -1.04 7.16
C GLY A 206 17.70 -0.55 5.82
N LYS A 207 16.84 0.49 5.81
CA LYS A 207 16.39 1.14 4.56
C LYS A 207 17.55 1.62 3.71
N LEU A 208 18.49 2.36 4.32
CA LEU A 208 19.69 2.87 3.62
C LEU A 208 20.57 1.75 3.06
N LEU A 209 20.67 0.61 3.75
CA LEU A 209 21.39 -0.56 3.26
C LEU A 209 20.72 -1.16 2.00
N VAL A 210 19.40 -1.27 1.99
CA VAL A 210 18.65 -1.74 0.81
C VAL A 210 18.71 -0.72 -0.34
N ASP A 211 18.66 0.58 -0.04
CA ASP A 211 18.84 1.63 -1.04
C ASP A 211 20.23 1.56 -1.68
N LEU A 212 21.27 1.27 -0.87
CA LEU A 212 22.60 1.01 -1.39
C LEU A 212 22.61 -0.20 -2.36
N ALA A 213 21.85 -1.27 -2.06
CA ALA A 213 21.67 -2.39 -2.99
C ALA A 213 21.06 -1.93 -4.33
N ALA A 214 20.02 -1.09 -4.27
CA ALA A 214 19.37 -0.53 -5.44
C ALA A 214 20.33 0.36 -6.26
N LEU A 215 21.12 1.22 -5.60
CA LEU A 215 22.14 2.06 -6.26
C LEU A 215 23.23 1.21 -6.91
N ILE A 216 23.67 0.12 -6.26
CA ILE A 216 24.62 -0.84 -6.83
C ILE A 216 24.03 -1.48 -8.09
N LEU A 217 22.78 -1.94 -8.07
CA LEU A 217 22.12 -2.52 -9.24
C LEU A 217 22.01 -1.53 -10.40
N ILE A 218 21.71 -0.26 -10.12
CA ILE A 218 21.72 0.82 -11.12
C ILE A 218 23.14 0.97 -11.71
N LEU A 219 24.16 1.08 -10.86
CA LEU A 219 25.55 1.24 -11.28
C LEU A 219 26.03 0.05 -12.12
N LEU A 220 25.70 -1.18 -11.73
CA LEU A 220 26.04 -2.39 -12.47
C LEU A 220 25.30 -2.45 -13.82
N SER A 221 24.03 -2.06 -13.86
CA SER A 221 23.19 -2.06 -15.07
C SER A 221 23.66 -1.01 -16.08
N VAL A 222 23.83 0.23 -15.63
CA VAL A 222 24.37 1.33 -16.45
C VAL A 222 25.80 1.00 -16.89
N GLY A 223 26.63 0.50 -15.97
CA GLY A 223 27.99 0.04 -16.25
C GLY A 223 28.03 -1.04 -17.34
N GLY A 224 27.14 -2.03 -17.28
CA GLY A 224 26.99 -3.08 -18.29
C GLY A 224 26.61 -2.54 -19.67
N ILE A 225 25.66 -1.59 -19.73
CA ILE A 225 25.28 -0.89 -20.97
C ILE A 225 26.48 -0.14 -21.55
N VAL A 226 27.19 0.64 -20.73
CA VAL A 226 28.38 1.40 -21.14
C VAL A 226 29.48 0.46 -21.66
N LEU A 227 29.72 -0.69 -21.01
CA LEU A 227 30.68 -1.69 -21.47
C LEU A 227 30.32 -2.24 -22.85
N PHE A 228 29.03 -2.52 -23.09
CA PHE A 228 28.55 -3.04 -24.37
C PHE A 228 28.80 -2.04 -25.52
N PHE A 229 28.43 -0.78 -25.34
CA PHE A 229 28.63 0.25 -26.36
C PHE A 229 30.11 0.60 -26.53
N SER A 230 30.88 0.68 -25.45
CA SER A 230 32.33 0.95 -25.51
C SER A 230 33.05 -0.14 -26.31
N LYS A 231 32.71 -1.41 -26.10
CA LYS A 231 33.29 -2.53 -26.84
C LYS A 231 32.92 -2.51 -28.33
N LYS A 232 31.68 -2.14 -28.67
CA LYS A 232 31.27 -1.94 -30.07
C LYS A 232 32.03 -0.78 -30.72
N GLY A 233 32.18 0.34 -30.01
CA GLY A 233 32.94 1.51 -30.48
C GLY A 233 34.41 1.19 -30.75
N LEU A 234 35.06 0.42 -29.86
CA LEU A 234 36.45 -0.04 -30.05
C LEU A 234 36.63 -0.93 -31.29
N LYS A 235 35.60 -1.68 -31.71
CA LYS A 235 35.65 -2.48 -32.94
C LYS A 235 35.45 -1.65 -34.21
N ARG A 236 34.65 -0.58 -34.14
CA ARG A 236 34.31 0.30 -35.28
C ARG A 236 35.39 1.35 -35.56
N ASN A 237 35.92 2.00 -34.52
CA ASN A 237 36.85 3.13 -34.67
C ASN A 237 38.31 2.66 -34.68
N LYS A 238 38.72 1.91 -35.71
CA LYS A 238 40.10 1.43 -35.84
C LYS A 238 41.09 2.53 -36.25
N ALA A 239 40.63 3.55 -36.98
CA ALA A 239 41.47 4.58 -37.59
C ALA A 239 41.83 5.75 -36.63
N ASP A 240 40.94 6.14 -35.71
CA ASP A 240 41.17 7.27 -34.79
C ASP A 240 41.85 6.80 -33.47
N LYS A 241 43.17 7.01 -33.38
CA LYS A 241 44.00 6.59 -32.23
C LYS A 241 43.62 7.31 -30.93
N SER A 242 43.27 8.59 -30.98
CA SER A 242 42.97 9.41 -29.79
C SER A 242 41.65 8.96 -29.16
N LYS A 243 40.60 8.85 -29.98
CA LYS A 243 39.28 8.38 -29.56
C LYS A 243 39.33 6.94 -29.06
N ARG A 244 40.07 6.07 -29.75
CA ARG A 244 40.27 4.67 -29.32
C ARG A 244 40.95 4.56 -27.95
N THR A 245 41.94 5.41 -27.67
CA THR A 245 42.64 5.41 -26.38
C THR A 245 41.72 5.83 -25.23
N LYS A 246 40.92 6.88 -25.42
CA LYS A 246 39.88 7.30 -24.45
C LYS A 246 38.88 6.17 -24.19
N LEU A 247 38.31 5.58 -25.24
CA LEU A 247 37.36 4.45 -25.12
C LEU A 247 37.96 3.24 -24.41
N LYS A 248 39.25 2.92 -24.66
CA LYS A 248 39.94 1.80 -24.02
C LYS A 248 40.07 2.03 -22.51
N LYS A 249 40.47 3.24 -22.09
CA LYS A 249 40.56 3.61 -20.67
C LYS A 249 39.20 3.50 -19.97
N THR A 250 38.14 4.05 -20.56
CA THR A 250 36.77 3.94 -20.03
C THR A 250 36.32 2.48 -19.92
N TYR A 251 36.55 1.67 -20.96
CA TYR A 251 36.19 0.26 -20.94
C TYR A 251 36.92 -0.51 -19.83
N GLN A 252 38.24 -0.31 -19.69
CA GLN A 252 39.05 -1.00 -18.67
C GLN A 252 38.67 -0.58 -17.25
N TRP A 253 38.47 0.72 -17.02
CA TRP A 253 38.06 1.24 -15.71
C TRP A 253 36.67 0.71 -15.32
N ASN A 254 35.70 0.80 -16.24
CA ASN A 254 34.35 0.31 -15.99
C ASN A 254 34.33 -1.21 -15.81
N LEU A 255 35.10 -1.97 -16.59
CA LEU A 255 35.19 -3.43 -16.44
C LEU A 255 35.77 -3.83 -15.08
N LYS A 256 36.80 -3.12 -14.62
CA LYS A 256 37.42 -3.34 -13.30
C LYS A 256 36.38 -3.15 -12.20
N TRP A 257 35.65 -2.03 -12.21
CA TRP A 257 34.68 -1.71 -11.16
C TRP A 257 33.40 -2.53 -11.24
N HIS A 258 32.87 -2.77 -12.44
CA HIS A 258 31.72 -3.67 -12.66
C HIS A 258 32.00 -5.07 -12.09
N ASN A 259 33.19 -5.61 -12.36
CA ASN A 259 33.61 -6.88 -11.79
C ASN A 259 33.76 -6.79 -10.26
N LYS A 260 34.56 -5.82 -9.76
CA LYS A 260 34.88 -5.69 -8.33
C LYS A 260 33.63 -5.52 -7.48
N ILE A 261 32.76 -4.58 -7.85
CA ILE A 261 31.52 -4.31 -7.12
C ILE A 261 30.58 -5.51 -7.24
N GLY A 262 30.43 -6.08 -8.44
CA GLY A 262 29.50 -7.18 -8.70
C GLY A 262 29.78 -8.43 -7.86
N TRP A 263 31.05 -8.83 -7.71
CA TRP A 263 31.35 -10.01 -6.88
C TRP A 263 31.30 -9.72 -5.38
N ILE A 264 31.79 -8.55 -4.92
CA ILE A 264 31.77 -8.17 -3.49
C ILE A 264 30.32 -8.12 -2.97
N THR A 265 29.42 -7.58 -3.79
CA THR A 265 28.01 -7.37 -3.40
C THR A 265 27.11 -8.53 -3.79
N GLY A 266 27.63 -9.56 -4.46
CA GLY A 266 26.85 -10.61 -5.10
C GLY A 266 25.89 -11.35 -4.16
N ILE A 267 26.36 -11.74 -2.97
CA ILE A 267 25.53 -12.43 -1.96
C ILE A 267 24.37 -11.52 -1.50
N PHE A 268 24.68 -10.25 -1.23
CA PHE A 268 23.70 -9.27 -0.79
C PHE A 268 22.63 -8.98 -1.87
N LEU A 269 23.04 -8.90 -3.14
CA LEU A 269 22.12 -8.74 -4.27
C LEU A 269 21.25 -9.98 -4.51
N VAL A 270 21.82 -11.18 -4.35
CA VAL A 270 21.04 -12.44 -4.41
C VAL A 270 19.97 -12.45 -3.33
N PHE A 271 20.32 -12.13 -2.09
CA PHE A 271 19.38 -12.08 -0.98
C PHE A 271 18.25 -11.07 -1.24
N THR A 272 18.61 -9.84 -1.63
CA THR A 272 17.63 -8.78 -1.94
C THR A 272 16.69 -9.17 -3.09
N THR A 273 17.22 -9.87 -4.10
CA THR A 273 16.42 -10.36 -5.24
C THR A 273 15.46 -11.46 -4.80
N LEU A 274 15.95 -12.44 -4.03
CA LEU A 274 15.14 -13.55 -3.53
C LEU A 274 14.00 -13.04 -2.63
N THR A 275 14.30 -12.17 -1.66
CA THR A 275 13.26 -11.61 -0.77
C THR A 275 12.19 -10.90 -1.58
N GLY A 276 12.55 -10.09 -2.59
CA GLY A 276 11.59 -9.42 -3.47
C GLY A 276 10.74 -10.38 -4.31
N MET A 277 11.34 -11.46 -4.84
CA MET A 277 10.64 -12.48 -5.61
C MET A 277 9.53 -13.17 -4.80
N PHE A 278 9.78 -13.47 -3.52
CA PHE A 278 8.81 -14.12 -2.64
C PHE A 278 7.64 -13.21 -2.24
N LEU A 279 7.74 -11.88 -2.41
CA LEU A 279 6.65 -10.94 -2.14
C LEU A 279 5.61 -10.86 -3.26
N ARG A 280 5.74 -11.68 -4.31
CA ARG A 280 4.81 -11.72 -5.44
C ARG A 280 4.43 -13.15 -5.83
N PRO A 281 3.21 -13.38 -6.35
CA PRO A 281 2.85 -14.70 -6.88
C PRO A 281 3.75 -15.08 -8.07
N PRO A 282 3.98 -16.38 -8.32
CA PRO A 282 3.44 -17.52 -7.57
C PRO A 282 4.16 -17.81 -6.26
N LEU A 283 5.38 -17.28 -6.06
CA LEU A 283 6.21 -17.60 -4.88
C LEU A 283 5.59 -17.16 -3.56
N LEU A 284 4.83 -16.06 -3.57
CA LEU A 284 4.06 -15.60 -2.41
C LEU A 284 3.11 -16.68 -1.86
N ILE A 285 2.56 -17.54 -2.71
CA ILE A 285 1.60 -18.58 -2.29
C ILE A 285 2.26 -19.55 -1.30
N ALA A 286 3.56 -19.84 -1.48
CA ALA A 286 4.30 -20.75 -0.61
C ALA A 286 4.52 -20.20 0.82
N ILE A 287 4.38 -18.89 1.01
CA ILE A 287 4.66 -18.21 2.28
C ILE A 287 3.45 -17.48 2.87
N ALA A 288 2.34 -17.39 2.13
CA ALA A 288 1.21 -16.51 2.45
C ALA A 288 0.60 -16.80 3.82
N ASP A 289 0.43 -18.09 4.14
CA ASP A 289 -0.21 -18.55 5.39
C ASP A 289 0.83 -18.96 6.45
N ALA A 290 2.13 -18.86 6.15
CA ALA A 290 3.21 -19.26 7.06
C ALA A 290 3.48 -18.18 8.13
N ARG A 291 3.72 -18.60 9.38
CA ARG A 291 4.04 -17.73 10.51
C ARG A 291 5.35 -18.16 11.18
N VAL A 292 6.18 -17.19 11.54
CA VAL A 292 7.51 -17.40 12.14
C VAL A 292 7.63 -16.63 13.46
N LYS A 293 8.59 -17.04 14.30
CA LYS A 293 8.93 -16.29 15.51
C LYS A 293 9.42 -14.88 15.13
N LYS A 294 9.13 -13.90 15.99
CA LYS A 294 9.68 -12.56 15.87
C LYS A 294 11.20 -12.62 15.92
N ILE A 295 11.85 -11.79 15.10
CA ILE A 295 13.31 -11.70 15.07
C ILE A 295 13.72 -10.73 16.18
N PRO A 296 14.49 -11.17 17.20
CA PRO A 296 14.85 -10.30 18.33
C PRO A 296 15.59 -9.04 17.90
N TYR A 297 15.40 -7.93 18.63
CA TYR A 297 16.07 -6.64 18.38
C TYR A 297 15.79 -6.02 17.00
N THR A 298 14.60 -6.27 16.46
CA THR A 298 14.14 -5.70 15.18
C THR A 298 12.80 -5.02 15.32
N GLU A 299 12.35 -4.31 14.29
CA GLU A 299 11.00 -3.70 14.22
C GLU A 299 9.87 -4.73 14.48
N LEU A 300 10.11 -6.02 14.17
CA LEU A 300 9.14 -7.09 14.39
C LEU A 300 9.06 -7.55 15.85
N ASP A 301 10.04 -7.20 16.68
CA ASP A 301 10.12 -7.56 18.10
C ASP A 301 9.29 -6.61 18.99
N SER A 302 8.19 -6.08 18.45
CA SER A 302 7.30 -5.20 19.19
C SER A 302 6.57 -5.98 20.28
N PRO A 303 6.49 -5.46 21.52
CA PRO A 303 5.65 -6.05 22.57
C PRO A 303 4.16 -5.84 22.30
N ASN A 304 3.80 -4.92 21.40
CA ASN A 304 2.41 -4.66 21.02
C ASN A 304 1.87 -5.79 20.11
N PRO A 305 0.86 -6.56 20.54
CA PRO A 305 0.28 -7.64 19.72
C PRO A 305 -0.48 -7.11 18.50
N TRP A 306 -0.84 -5.83 18.48
CA TRP A 306 -1.61 -5.17 17.42
C TRP A 306 -0.75 -4.36 16.44
N PHE A 307 0.57 -4.49 16.53
CA PHE A 307 1.53 -3.75 15.71
C PHE A 307 1.27 -3.93 14.19
N ASP A 308 0.96 -2.83 13.52
CA ASP A 308 0.66 -2.71 12.08
C ASP A 308 -0.52 -3.57 11.54
N ILE A 309 -1.41 -4.05 12.42
CA ILE A 309 -2.56 -4.89 12.03
C ILE A 309 -3.94 -4.25 12.22
N LEU A 310 -4.07 -3.13 12.94
CA LEU A 310 -5.35 -2.44 13.12
C LEU A 310 -5.85 -1.76 11.83
N ARG A 311 -7.16 -1.82 11.55
CA ARG A 311 -7.76 -1.29 10.31
C ARG A 311 -8.95 -0.38 10.56
N ARG A 312 -9.95 -0.83 11.33
CA ARG A 312 -11.18 -0.08 11.63
C ARG A 312 -11.70 -0.41 13.01
N ILE A 313 -12.48 0.49 13.59
CA ILE A 313 -13.12 0.31 14.90
C ILE A 313 -14.55 0.83 14.87
N ILE A 314 -15.46 0.12 15.55
CA ILE A 314 -16.82 0.58 15.80
C ILE A 314 -17.23 0.22 17.23
N PHE A 315 -18.15 0.99 17.79
CA PHE A 315 -18.77 0.69 19.07
C PHE A 315 -20.24 0.31 18.84
N ILE A 316 -20.63 -0.85 19.36
CA ILE A 316 -21.98 -1.40 19.27
C ILE A 316 -22.71 -1.08 20.57
N SER A 317 -23.64 -0.12 20.52
CA SER A 317 -24.24 0.48 21.72
C SER A 317 -25.16 -0.47 22.49
N ASP A 318 -25.95 -1.29 21.81
CA ASP A 318 -26.89 -2.23 22.44
C ASP A 318 -26.19 -3.37 23.19
N LYS A 319 -24.97 -3.74 22.77
CA LYS A 319 -24.14 -4.75 23.44
C LYS A 319 -23.06 -4.16 24.34
N ASN A 320 -22.81 -2.86 24.23
CA ASN A 320 -21.74 -2.16 24.95
C ASN A 320 -20.35 -2.76 24.67
N ILE A 321 -20.04 -3.07 23.41
CA ILE A 321 -18.76 -3.66 22.99
C ILE A 321 -18.07 -2.83 21.90
N PHE A 322 -16.74 -2.87 21.88
CA PHE A 322 -15.96 -2.44 20.73
C PHE A 322 -15.72 -3.61 19.79
N VAL A 323 -15.86 -3.36 18.48
CA VAL A 323 -15.46 -4.28 17.42
C VAL A 323 -14.29 -3.67 16.65
N ILE A 324 -13.21 -4.41 16.56
CA ILE A 324 -11.96 -4.01 15.91
C ILE A 324 -11.71 -4.93 14.72
N SER A 325 -11.60 -4.33 13.54
CA SER A 325 -11.14 -5.03 12.34
C SER A 325 -9.63 -4.92 12.23
N THR A 326 -8.98 -6.05 11.95
CA THR A 326 -7.54 -6.15 11.70
C THR A 326 -7.25 -6.86 10.38
N SER A 327 -6.00 -6.92 9.94
CA SER A 327 -5.62 -7.80 8.83
C SER A 327 -5.65 -9.31 9.15
N GLN A 328 -5.88 -9.68 10.42
CA GLN A 328 -5.94 -11.07 10.86
C GLN A 328 -7.36 -11.55 11.18
N GLY A 329 -8.32 -10.63 11.30
CA GLY A 329 -9.70 -10.94 11.61
C GLY A 329 -10.43 -9.83 12.36
N PHE A 330 -11.67 -10.13 12.74
CA PHE A 330 -12.53 -9.27 13.55
C PHE A 330 -12.49 -9.69 15.01
N TYR A 331 -12.25 -8.73 15.86
CA TYR A 331 -12.15 -8.92 17.30
C TYR A 331 -13.18 -8.06 18.02
N PHE A 332 -13.57 -8.49 19.23
CA PHE A 332 -14.38 -7.67 20.13
C PHE A 332 -13.77 -7.58 21.52
N SER A 333 -14.06 -6.47 22.20
CA SER A 333 -13.65 -6.21 23.58
C SER A 333 -14.75 -5.44 24.33
N ASP A 334 -14.68 -5.47 25.66
CA ASP A 334 -15.52 -4.66 26.54
C ASP A 334 -15.20 -3.16 26.41
N THR A 335 -15.95 -2.30 27.12
CA THR A 335 -15.77 -0.84 27.01
C THR A 335 -14.46 -0.31 27.56
N ASN A 336 -13.82 -1.05 28.46
CA ASN A 336 -12.67 -0.59 29.22
C ASN A 336 -11.38 -1.25 28.73
N PHE A 337 -11.49 -2.20 27.78
CA PHE A 337 -10.39 -3.07 27.35
C PHE A 337 -9.74 -3.80 28.54
N ASN A 338 -10.55 -4.19 29.54
CA ASN A 338 -10.05 -4.86 30.75
C ASN A 338 -9.90 -6.38 30.53
N GLY A 339 -10.83 -6.98 29.78
CA GLY A 339 -10.76 -8.39 29.40
C GLY A 339 -9.90 -8.67 28.17
N LYS A 340 -9.53 -9.94 27.97
CA LYS A 340 -8.88 -10.36 26.72
C LYS A 340 -9.77 -10.03 25.52
N THR A 341 -9.11 -9.57 24.46
CA THR A 341 -9.77 -9.31 23.19
C THR A 341 -10.12 -10.64 22.53
N LYS A 342 -11.39 -10.84 22.18
CA LYS A 342 -11.88 -12.13 21.66
C LYS A 342 -12.06 -12.07 20.16
N LEU A 343 -11.69 -13.15 19.47
CA LEU A 343 -11.92 -13.32 18.04
C LEU A 343 -13.37 -13.73 17.82
N PHE A 344 -14.04 -13.15 16.82
CA PHE A 344 -15.35 -13.68 16.40
C PHE A 344 -15.17 -15.07 15.74
N GLU A 345 -15.98 -16.04 16.16
CA GLU A 345 -15.92 -17.42 15.67
C GLU A 345 -16.23 -17.50 14.17
N THR A 346 -17.28 -16.81 13.75
CA THR A 346 -17.67 -16.68 12.35
C THR A 346 -17.26 -15.31 11.85
N GLN A 347 -16.73 -15.23 10.63
CA GLN A 347 -16.24 -13.97 10.07
C GLN A 347 -16.53 -13.89 8.58
N PRO A 348 -16.94 -12.72 8.08
CA PRO A 348 -17.13 -12.49 6.65
C PRO A 348 -15.78 -12.42 5.95
N PRO A 349 -15.76 -12.58 4.62
CA PRO A 349 -14.56 -12.36 3.82
C PRO A 349 -14.03 -10.94 4.01
N ALA A 350 -12.75 -10.83 4.34
CA ALA A 350 -12.04 -9.57 4.43
C ALA A 350 -10.69 -9.70 3.73
N SER A 351 -10.40 -8.77 2.82
CA SER A 351 -9.12 -8.77 2.11
C SER A 351 -7.96 -8.48 3.07
N VAL A 352 -6.78 -9.06 2.79
CA VAL A 352 -5.51 -8.73 3.46
C VAL A 352 -5.18 -7.23 3.35
N MET A 353 -5.69 -6.54 2.31
CA MET A 353 -5.57 -5.09 2.17
C MET A 353 -6.37 -4.30 3.21
N GLY A 354 -7.24 -4.96 3.97
CA GLY A 354 -8.00 -4.41 5.08
C GLY A 354 -9.45 -4.07 4.72
N VAL A 355 -10.23 -3.90 5.78
CA VAL A 355 -11.63 -3.47 5.70
C VAL A 355 -11.71 -1.99 5.39
N THR A 356 -12.66 -1.65 4.53
CA THR A 356 -12.92 -0.30 4.03
C THR A 356 -14.22 0.31 4.52
N VAL A 357 -15.19 -0.55 4.83
CA VAL A 357 -16.49 -0.20 5.38
C VAL A 357 -16.74 -1.10 6.59
N LEU A 358 -17.11 -0.49 7.71
CA LEU A 358 -17.47 -1.14 8.96
C LEU A 358 -18.56 -0.25 9.57
N GLU A 359 -19.81 -0.67 9.42
CA GLU A 359 -20.98 0.06 9.91
C GLU A 359 -21.93 -0.86 10.67
N ASP A 360 -22.63 -0.30 11.65
CA ASP A 360 -23.65 -1.01 12.42
C ASP A 360 -25.00 -0.93 11.69
N LEU A 361 -25.59 -2.08 11.38
CA LEU A 361 -26.91 -2.20 10.76
C LEU A 361 -28.02 -2.44 11.80
N GLY A 362 -27.65 -2.55 13.07
CA GLY A 362 -28.53 -2.98 14.16
C GLY A 362 -28.92 -4.46 14.06
N LYS A 363 -29.71 -4.92 15.03
CA LYS A 363 -30.22 -6.31 15.09
C LYS A 363 -29.13 -7.37 14.93
N ASP A 364 -28.03 -7.19 15.65
CA ASP A 364 -26.85 -8.06 15.63
C ASP A 364 -26.14 -8.15 14.26
N LYS A 365 -26.25 -7.14 13.37
CA LYS A 365 -25.65 -7.12 12.03
C LYS A 365 -24.65 -5.99 11.82
N LEU A 366 -23.52 -6.31 11.20
CA LEU A 366 -22.52 -5.34 10.74
C LEU A 366 -22.42 -5.36 9.20
N MET A 367 -22.21 -4.19 8.61
CA MET A 367 -21.85 -4.05 7.20
C MET A 367 -20.32 -4.03 7.05
N ILE A 368 -19.77 -5.01 6.32
CA ILE A 368 -18.33 -5.17 6.10
C ILE A 368 -18.03 -5.03 4.61
N GLY A 369 -17.29 -4.00 4.23
CA GLY A 369 -16.81 -3.78 2.86
C GLY A 369 -15.29 -3.93 2.78
N SER A 370 -14.78 -4.67 1.81
CA SER A 370 -13.35 -4.81 1.53
C SER A 370 -13.11 -5.16 0.06
N PHE A 371 -11.86 -5.44 -0.33
CA PHE A 371 -11.56 -5.92 -1.68
C PHE A 371 -12.11 -7.34 -1.97
N GLU A 372 -12.76 -7.99 -1.00
CA GLU A 372 -13.52 -9.24 -1.18
C GLU A 372 -15.00 -9.01 -1.56
N GLY A 373 -15.53 -7.81 -1.36
CA GLY A 373 -16.96 -7.51 -1.53
C GLY A 373 -17.50 -6.64 -0.41
N ILE A 374 -18.83 -6.47 -0.39
CA ILE A 374 -19.57 -5.81 0.69
C ILE A 374 -20.67 -6.73 1.20
N PHE A 375 -20.63 -7.02 2.49
CA PHE A 375 -21.42 -8.06 3.11
C PHE A 375 -22.18 -7.51 4.31
N SER A 376 -23.40 -8.01 4.54
CA SER A 376 -24.06 -7.93 5.84
C SER A 376 -23.69 -9.19 6.62
N TRP A 377 -23.15 -9.04 7.82
CA TRP A 377 -22.72 -10.13 8.67
C TRP A 377 -23.47 -10.07 9.99
N ASN A 378 -24.25 -11.10 10.29
CA ASN A 378 -24.83 -11.31 11.61
C ASN A 378 -23.77 -11.95 12.51
N TYR A 379 -23.21 -11.20 13.44
CA TYR A 379 -22.10 -11.68 14.29
C TYR A 379 -22.55 -12.65 15.39
N LYS A 380 -23.86 -12.87 15.55
CA LYS A 380 -24.44 -13.83 16.49
C LYS A 380 -24.78 -15.16 15.85
N THR A 381 -25.44 -15.15 14.68
CA THR A 381 -25.80 -16.38 13.95
C THR A 381 -24.67 -16.85 13.02
N GLY A 382 -23.76 -15.96 12.66
CA GLY A 382 -22.70 -16.19 11.69
C GLY A 382 -23.15 -16.13 10.23
N GLU A 383 -24.40 -15.76 9.97
CA GLU A 383 -24.91 -15.58 8.61
C GLU A 383 -24.19 -14.41 7.92
N VAL A 384 -23.74 -14.65 6.69
CA VAL A 384 -23.11 -13.63 5.83
C VAL A 384 -23.92 -13.52 4.55
N TYR A 385 -24.31 -12.30 4.19
CA TYR A 385 -25.10 -11.99 2.99
C TYR A 385 -24.33 -11.03 2.09
N ASP A 386 -24.15 -11.39 0.82
CA ASP A 386 -23.52 -10.53 -0.19
C ASP A 386 -24.52 -9.47 -0.65
N LEU A 387 -24.23 -8.21 -0.33
CA LEU A 387 -25.15 -7.09 -0.58
C LEU A 387 -25.22 -6.73 -2.07
N ILE A 388 -24.18 -6.98 -2.85
CA ILE A 388 -24.18 -6.66 -4.30
C ILE A 388 -24.81 -7.80 -5.10
N LYS A 389 -24.46 -9.05 -4.78
CA LYS A 389 -25.00 -10.23 -5.47
C LYS A 389 -26.39 -10.60 -4.99
N ASN A 390 -26.84 -10.03 -3.86
CA ASN A 390 -28.15 -10.26 -3.27
C ASN A 390 -28.41 -11.75 -2.99
N GLN A 391 -27.42 -12.41 -2.35
CA GLN A 391 -27.47 -13.83 -2.02
C GLN A 391 -26.70 -14.13 -0.73
N VAL A 392 -27.03 -15.24 -0.07
CA VAL A 392 -26.24 -15.73 1.07
C VAL A 392 -24.84 -16.09 0.59
N TYR A 393 -23.82 -15.62 1.30
CA TYR A 393 -22.44 -15.94 1.02
C TYR A 393 -22.08 -17.29 1.64
N ILE A 394 -21.60 -18.21 0.81
CA ILE A 394 -21.08 -19.50 1.24
C ILE A 394 -19.59 -19.50 0.97
N ARG A 395 -18.79 -19.78 2.01
CA ARG A 395 -17.33 -19.83 1.88
C ARG A 395 -16.95 -20.94 0.89
N PRO A 396 -16.16 -20.64 -0.16
CA PRO A 396 -15.81 -21.65 -1.16
C PRO A 396 -14.90 -22.73 -0.54
N ILE A 397 -15.10 -23.98 -0.97
CA ILE A 397 -14.31 -25.13 -0.51
C ILE A 397 -12.84 -25.01 -0.97
N ARG A 398 -12.63 -24.46 -2.18
CA ARG A 398 -11.29 -24.18 -2.71
C ARG A 398 -11.00 -22.69 -2.58
N LYS A 399 -9.82 -22.36 -2.04
CA LYS A 399 -9.33 -20.98 -1.92
C LYS A 399 -9.17 -20.40 -3.34
N GLY A 400 -9.98 -19.39 -3.65
CA GLY A 400 -9.94 -18.65 -4.91
C GLY A 400 -8.87 -17.56 -4.92
N PRO A 401 -8.94 -16.62 -5.88
CA PRO A 401 -8.13 -15.40 -5.87
C PRO A 401 -8.25 -14.64 -4.53
N PRO A 402 -7.21 -13.90 -4.10
CA PRO A 402 -7.19 -13.19 -2.81
C PRO A 402 -7.99 -11.87 -2.80
N VAL A 403 -8.90 -11.72 -3.75
CA VAL A 403 -9.80 -10.58 -3.95
C VAL A 403 -11.09 -11.11 -4.57
N GLY A 404 -12.21 -10.47 -4.24
CA GLY A 404 -13.52 -10.82 -4.75
C GLY A 404 -13.84 -10.16 -6.09
N ASP A 405 -15.03 -10.46 -6.59
CA ASP A 405 -15.52 -9.93 -7.88
C ASP A 405 -15.70 -8.41 -7.84
N TYR A 406 -16.10 -7.87 -6.68
CA TYR A 406 -16.30 -6.44 -6.46
C TYR A 406 -15.35 -5.94 -5.38
N LYS A 407 -14.33 -5.15 -5.76
CA LYS A 407 -13.31 -4.66 -4.83
C LYS A 407 -13.78 -3.37 -4.19
N ILE A 408 -14.43 -3.47 -3.04
CA ILE A 408 -15.03 -2.32 -2.38
C ILE A 408 -13.96 -1.49 -1.71
N SER A 409 -13.92 -0.22 -2.10
CA SER A 409 -12.98 0.79 -1.63
C SER A 409 -13.61 1.83 -0.71
N GLY A 410 -14.94 1.95 -0.76
CA GLY A 410 -15.72 2.89 0.03
C GLY A 410 -17.23 2.66 -0.05
N PHE A 411 -17.99 3.38 0.78
CA PHE A 411 -19.45 3.32 0.83
C PHE A 411 -20.05 4.63 1.37
N SER A 412 -21.27 4.96 0.93
CA SER A 412 -22.03 6.13 1.37
C SER A 412 -23.53 5.89 1.24
N THR A 413 -24.31 6.51 2.13
CA THR A 413 -25.78 6.61 2.04
C THR A 413 -26.26 8.05 1.92
N ASP A 414 -25.36 9.03 1.80
CA ASP A 414 -25.72 10.44 1.88
C ASP A 414 -26.36 10.97 0.59
N PHE A 415 -26.18 10.28 -0.54
CA PHE A 415 -26.81 10.64 -1.81
C PHE A 415 -28.22 10.07 -1.91
N ASN A 416 -29.24 10.93 -1.77
CA ASN A 416 -30.66 10.57 -1.86
C ASN A 416 -31.07 9.38 -0.96
N HIS A 417 -30.36 9.16 0.15
CA HIS A 417 -30.54 8.00 1.03
C HIS A 417 -30.32 6.65 0.34
N GLN A 418 -29.58 6.61 -0.76
CA GLN A 418 -29.32 5.40 -1.53
C GLN A 418 -27.95 4.80 -1.15
N PRO A 419 -27.84 3.46 -1.08
CA PRO A 419 -26.60 2.79 -0.74
C PRO A 419 -25.65 2.77 -1.94
N ILE A 420 -24.69 3.69 -1.95
CA ILE A 420 -23.67 3.81 -2.99
C ILE A 420 -22.38 3.14 -2.51
N ALA A 421 -21.99 2.05 -3.17
CA ALA A 421 -20.68 1.43 -3.00
C ALA A 421 -19.69 2.01 -4.01
N PHE A 422 -18.44 2.23 -3.60
CA PHE A 422 -17.36 2.65 -4.49
C PHE A 422 -16.43 1.47 -4.77
N GLU A 423 -16.55 0.88 -5.94
CA GLU A 423 -15.75 -0.26 -6.42
C GLU A 423 -14.46 0.24 -7.11
N TYR A 424 -13.35 -0.46 -6.89
CA TYR A 424 -12.02 -0.01 -7.29
C TYR A 424 -11.83 0.10 -8.81
N VAL A 425 -12.43 -0.78 -9.61
CA VAL A 425 -12.27 -0.85 -11.07
C VAL A 425 -13.35 -0.07 -11.80
N THR A 426 -14.63 -0.36 -11.51
CA THR A 426 -15.81 0.20 -12.18
C THR A 426 -16.26 1.52 -11.58
N GLY A 427 -15.84 1.84 -10.35
CA GLY A 427 -16.23 3.07 -9.65
C GLY A 427 -17.51 2.92 -8.85
N ASN A 428 -18.32 3.97 -8.76
CA ASN A 428 -19.56 3.94 -8.00
C ASN A 428 -20.56 2.94 -8.58
N LEU A 429 -21.26 2.26 -7.68
CA LEU A 429 -22.30 1.28 -7.93
C LEU A 429 -23.40 1.50 -6.89
N ASN A 430 -24.65 1.59 -7.35
CA ASN A 430 -25.79 1.61 -6.46
C ASN A 430 -26.19 0.16 -6.11
N ILE A 431 -26.10 -0.21 -4.83
CA ILE A 431 -26.37 -1.58 -4.38
C ILE A 431 -27.83 -1.97 -4.68
N ASN A 432 -28.78 -1.04 -4.55
CA ASN A 432 -30.20 -1.27 -4.77
C ASN A 432 -30.65 -1.02 -6.22
N ARG A 433 -29.70 -0.85 -7.17
CA ARG A 433 -30.00 -0.48 -8.57
C ARG A 433 -30.83 0.81 -8.69
N GLY A 434 -30.66 1.73 -7.74
CA GLY A 434 -31.31 3.05 -7.75
C GLY A 434 -30.66 4.03 -8.73
N ALA A 435 -30.80 5.32 -8.45
CA ALA A 435 -30.23 6.39 -9.26
C ALA A 435 -28.71 6.29 -9.32
N SER A 436 -28.15 6.66 -10.48
CA SER A 436 -26.70 6.76 -10.65
C SER A 436 -26.14 7.91 -9.82
N PHE A 437 -25.00 7.67 -9.16
CA PHE A 437 -24.27 8.73 -8.49
C PHE A 437 -23.76 9.75 -9.52
N PRO A 438 -23.66 11.05 -9.19
CA PRO A 438 -23.24 12.07 -10.15
C PRO A 438 -21.87 11.81 -10.75
N ALA A 439 -21.68 12.26 -12.00
CA ALA A 439 -20.41 12.15 -12.68
C ALA A 439 -19.32 12.96 -11.96
N MET A 440 -18.09 12.45 -11.96
CA MET A 440 -16.96 13.16 -11.36
C MET A 440 -16.70 14.49 -12.10
N PRO A 441 -16.72 15.64 -11.41
CA PRO A 441 -16.48 16.94 -12.04
C PRO A 441 -15.07 17.06 -12.61
N LYS A 442 -14.93 17.83 -13.70
CA LYS A 442 -13.62 18.12 -14.35
C LYS A 442 -12.59 18.69 -13.38
N ARG A 443 -13.02 19.59 -12.48
CA ARG A 443 -12.14 20.22 -11.47
C ARG A 443 -11.51 19.19 -10.53
N ILE A 444 -12.24 18.14 -10.15
CA ILE A 444 -11.71 17.04 -9.33
C ILE A 444 -10.68 16.25 -10.15
N LEU A 445 -11.01 15.89 -11.38
CA LEU A 445 -10.09 15.16 -12.27
C LEU A 445 -8.75 15.88 -12.46
N GLU A 446 -8.78 17.20 -12.61
CA GLU A 446 -7.59 18.03 -12.78
C GLU A 446 -6.75 18.16 -11.50
N LYS A 447 -7.42 18.18 -10.34
CA LYS A 447 -6.79 18.31 -9.01
C LYS A 447 -6.48 16.99 -8.31
N SER A 448 -6.71 15.84 -8.93
CA SER A 448 -6.47 14.52 -8.32
C SER A 448 -5.44 13.71 -9.12
N PRO A 449 -4.15 14.10 -9.10
CA PRO A 449 -3.07 13.33 -9.71
C PRO A 449 -2.83 11.99 -8.98
N MET A 450 -1.81 11.26 -9.41
CA MET A 450 -1.32 10.05 -8.73
C MET A 450 0.02 10.36 -8.07
N SER A 451 0.23 9.97 -6.81
CA SER A 451 1.51 10.20 -6.14
C SER A 451 2.64 9.45 -6.83
N LEU A 452 3.85 10.04 -6.81
CA LEU A 452 5.06 9.40 -7.32
C LEU A 452 5.30 8.05 -6.61
N TRP A 453 5.02 7.98 -5.31
CA TRP A 453 5.08 6.72 -4.56
C TRP A 453 4.13 5.67 -5.10
N SER A 454 2.88 6.05 -5.42
CA SER A 454 1.93 5.11 -6.00
C SER A 454 2.38 4.63 -7.39
N LEU A 455 2.92 5.51 -8.23
CA LEU A 455 3.49 5.07 -9.52
C LEU A 455 4.67 4.12 -9.31
N ALA A 456 5.59 4.46 -8.40
CA ALA A 456 6.72 3.62 -8.05
C ALA A 456 6.25 2.24 -7.58
N LEU A 457 5.17 2.17 -6.81
CA LEU A 457 4.55 0.91 -6.41
C LEU A 457 4.08 0.10 -7.64
N GLU A 458 3.39 0.72 -8.59
CA GLU A 458 2.93 0.02 -9.80
C GLU A 458 4.08 -0.50 -10.66
N VAL A 459 5.17 0.27 -10.76
CA VAL A 459 6.39 -0.12 -11.48
C VAL A 459 7.11 -1.26 -10.77
N HIS A 460 7.43 -1.08 -9.49
CA HIS A 460 8.21 -2.02 -8.69
C HIS A 460 7.52 -3.38 -8.55
N THR A 461 6.20 -3.37 -8.47
CA THR A 461 5.39 -4.59 -8.31
C THR A 461 5.02 -5.25 -9.64
N GLY A 462 5.42 -4.63 -10.75
CA GLY A 462 5.15 -5.10 -12.11
C GLY A 462 3.72 -4.90 -12.60
N ARG A 463 2.82 -4.34 -11.80
CA ARG A 463 1.42 -4.11 -12.16
C ARG A 463 1.26 -3.19 -13.37
N ILE A 464 2.13 -2.20 -13.51
CA ILE A 464 2.09 -1.27 -14.65
C ILE A 464 2.26 -1.99 -16.00
N TYR A 465 2.94 -3.14 -16.02
CA TYR A 465 3.12 -3.94 -17.23
C TYR A 465 1.88 -4.75 -17.61
N GLY A 466 0.82 -4.74 -16.79
CA GLY A 466 -0.48 -5.32 -17.13
C GLY A 466 -1.10 -4.73 -18.39
N VAL A 467 -0.74 -3.48 -18.74
CA VAL A 467 -1.13 -2.84 -20.00
C VAL A 467 -0.61 -3.61 -21.23
N PHE A 468 0.55 -4.26 -21.10
CA PHE A 468 1.16 -5.02 -22.19
C PHE A 468 0.88 -6.53 -22.10
N PHE A 469 0.81 -7.07 -20.89
CA PHE A 469 0.76 -8.52 -20.65
C PHE A 469 -0.58 -9.05 -20.10
N GLY A 470 -1.56 -8.18 -19.86
CA GLY A 470 -2.80 -8.56 -19.18
C GLY A 470 -2.50 -9.25 -17.85
N MET A 471 -3.23 -10.33 -17.51
CA MET A 471 -3.04 -11.07 -16.26
C MET A 471 -1.63 -11.67 -16.08
N PHE A 472 -0.87 -11.86 -17.16
CA PHE A 472 0.50 -12.39 -17.08
C PHE A 472 1.50 -11.41 -16.46
N TYR A 473 1.11 -10.16 -16.17
CA TYR A 473 1.97 -9.21 -15.43
C TYR A 473 2.46 -9.79 -14.10
N ILE A 474 1.68 -10.68 -13.48
CA ILE A 474 2.01 -11.34 -12.21
C ILE A 474 3.36 -12.06 -12.30
N LEU A 475 3.73 -12.54 -13.49
CA LEU A 475 4.98 -13.26 -13.74
C LEU A 475 6.19 -12.33 -13.95
N VAL A 476 5.99 -11.01 -14.11
CA VAL A 476 7.10 -10.09 -14.42
C VAL A 476 8.14 -10.09 -13.30
N VAL A 477 7.73 -9.90 -12.05
CA VAL A 477 8.66 -9.88 -10.91
C VAL A 477 9.43 -11.20 -10.75
N PRO A 478 8.80 -12.39 -10.70
CA PRO A 478 9.54 -13.64 -10.55
C PRO A 478 10.43 -13.96 -11.76
N LEU A 479 9.99 -13.70 -12.99
CA LEU A 479 10.82 -13.95 -14.18
C LEU A 479 12.02 -13.01 -14.25
N VAL A 480 11.82 -11.71 -14.04
CA VAL A 480 12.92 -10.75 -13.97
C VAL A 480 13.87 -11.10 -12.82
N GLY A 481 13.34 -11.52 -11.67
CA GLY A 481 14.13 -12.01 -10.54
C GLY A 481 15.03 -13.20 -10.91
N LEU A 482 14.50 -14.21 -11.61
CA LEU A 482 15.31 -15.33 -12.11
C LEU A 482 16.42 -14.88 -13.07
N LEU A 483 16.13 -13.92 -13.95
CA LEU A 483 17.12 -13.35 -14.87
C LEU A 483 18.20 -12.55 -14.11
N ILE A 484 17.82 -11.80 -13.08
CA ILE A 484 18.76 -11.09 -12.19
C ILE A 484 19.67 -12.10 -11.48
N LEU A 485 19.11 -13.15 -10.88
CA LEU A 485 19.88 -14.22 -10.23
C LEU A 485 20.85 -14.88 -11.20
N LEU A 486 20.39 -15.20 -12.42
CA LEU A 486 21.23 -15.74 -13.48
C LEU A 486 22.41 -14.81 -13.81
N ILE A 487 22.18 -13.50 -13.91
CA ILE A 487 23.23 -12.51 -14.20
C ILE A 487 24.23 -12.40 -13.03
N ILE A 488 23.75 -12.32 -11.79
CA ILE A 488 24.62 -12.21 -10.61
C ILE A 488 25.48 -13.47 -10.49
N ILE A 489 24.87 -14.66 -10.51
CA ILE A 489 25.57 -15.93 -10.38
C ILE A 489 26.56 -16.13 -11.54
N SER A 490 26.13 -15.88 -12.78
CA SER A 490 27.03 -15.99 -13.94
C SER A 490 28.19 -14.99 -13.85
N GLY A 491 27.97 -13.77 -13.36
CA GLY A 491 29.00 -12.76 -13.14
C GLY A 491 30.04 -13.22 -12.13
N ILE A 492 29.60 -13.76 -10.98
CA ILE A 492 30.46 -14.33 -9.94
C ILE A 492 31.30 -15.49 -10.49
N VAL A 493 30.67 -16.44 -11.18
CA VAL A 493 31.36 -17.60 -11.76
C VAL A 493 32.40 -17.17 -12.83
N ILE A 494 32.07 -16.19 -13.66
CA ILE A 494 33.00 -15.64 -14.66
C ILE A 494 34.20 -14.97 -13.97
N TRP A 495 33.96 -14.24 -12.88
CA TRP A 495 35.02 -13.57 -12.12
C TRP A 495 36.00 -14.57 -11.51
N PHE A 496 35.49 -15.59 -10.80
CA PHE A 496 36.33 -16.64 -10.20
C PHE A 496 37.15 -17.40 -11.24
N LYS A 497 36.56 -17.73 -12.40
CA LYS A 497 37.28 -18.41 -13.49
C LYS A 497 38.34 -17.56 -14.20
N HIS A 498 38.37 -16.26 -13.95
CA HIS A 498 39.36 -15.35 -14.52
C HIS A 498 40.50 -15.01 -13.56
N HIS A 499 40.28 -15.16 -12.24
CA HIS A 499 41.24 -14.85 -11.18
C HIS A 499 41.78 -16.11 -10.47
N ARG A 500 41.30 -17.29 -10.88
CA ARG A 500 41.85 -18.61 -10.58
C ARG A 500 42.42 -19.15 -11.87
#